data_AF-A0A352R7A0-F1
#
_entry.id   AF-A0A352R7A0-F1
#
_cell.length_a   1.000
_cell.length_b   1.000
_cell.length_c   1.000
_cell.angle_alpha   90.00
_cell.angle_beta   90.00
_cell.angle_gamma   90.00
#
_symmetry.space_group_name_H-M   'P 1'
#
loop_
_entity.id
_entity.type
_entity.pdbx_description
1 polymer ?
#
loop_
_entity_poly.entity_id
_entity_poly.type
_entity_poly.pdbx_seq_one_letter_code
_entity_poly.pdbx_strand_id
1 'polypeptide(L)'
;MTSCNNSPTAKEEDVQEAAQDLIDAEADLEQAEYDSISDFNTFKESIQLKLVENQNVIDDLKLKITSKGKVERDIDEVEINKLEKRNTDLRLKIENYEQGPEQKWELFKVDFNNELDNLGQSISDMADRNKKK
;
A
#
# COMPACT_ATOMS: atom_id res chain seq x y z
N MET A 1 18.51 -0.28 -64.42
CA MET A 1 19.35 -1.33 -63.78
C MET A 1 18.94 -1.38 -62.32
N THR A 2 18.20 -2.42 -61.93
CA THR A 2 17.76 -2.60 -60.54
C THR A 2 18.76 -3.54 -59.88
N SER A 3 19.70 -2.98 -59.12
CA SER A 3 20.63 -3.78 -58.31
C SER A 3 20.15 -3.76 -56.88
N CYS A 4 19.47 -4.83 -56.47
CA CYS A 4 19.11 -5.07 -55.08
C CYS A 4 20.37 -5.47 -54.30
N ASN A 5 20.90 -4.56 -53.48
CA ASN A 5 21.89 -4.89 -52.45
C ASN A 5 21.20 -5.64 -51.30
N ASN A 6 20.95 -6.94 -51.47
CA ASN A 6 20.65 -7.83 -50.36
C ASN A 6 21.95 -8.57 -49.99
N SER A 7 22.80 -7.92 -49.19
CA SER A 7 23.97 -8.58 -48.60
C SER A 7 23.52 -9.41 -47.39
N PRO A 8 23.92 -10.70 -47.27
CA PRO A 8 23.60 -11.57 -46.14
C PRO A 8 23.99 -10.95 -44.78
N THR A 9 25.08 -10.19 -44.76
CA THR A 9 25.66 -9.57 -43.58
C THR A 9 24.76 -8.55 -42.88
N ALA A 10 23.96 -7.78 -43.64
CA ALA A 10 23.05 -6.79 -43.05
C ALA A 10 21.88 -7.45 -42.31
N LYS A 11 21.38 -8.58 -42.83
CA LYS A 11 20.33 -9.36 -42.15
C LYS A 11 20.84 -10.09 -40.91
N GLU A 12 22.14 -10.41 -40.88
CA GLU A 12 22.78 -11.09 -39.75
C GLU A 12 23.05 -10.12 -38.59
N GLU A 13 23.44 -8.87 -38.88
CA GLU A 13 23.53 -7.78 -37.89
C GLU A 13 22.15 -7.43 -37.31
N ASP A 14 21.12 -7.23 -38.15
CA ASP A 14 19.76 -6.94 -37.69
C ASP A 14 19.19 -8.04 -36.76
N VAL A 15 19.53 -9.31 -37.02
CA VAL A 15 19.08 -10.44 -36.20
C VAL A 15 19.86 -10.52 -34.88
N GLN A 16 21.13 -10.15 -34.86
CA GLN A 16 21.92 -10.10 -33.62
C GLN A 16 21.50 -8.93 -32.72
N GLU A 17 21.20 -7.76 -33.29
CA GLU A 17 20.66 -6.61 -32.56
C GLU A 17 19.30 -6.95 -31.94
N ALA A 18 18.37 -7.52 -32.72
CA ALA A 18 17.07 -7.94 -32.21
C ALA A 18 17.14 -9.02 -31.12
N ALA A 19 18.15 -9.90 -31.17
CA ALA A 19 18.39 -10.90 -30.13
C ALA A 19 18.93 -10.27 -28.84
N GLN A 20 19.80 -9.26 -28.95
CA GLN A 20 20.31 -8.51 -27.80
C GLN A 20 19.22 -7.67 -27.15
N ASP A 21 18.40 -6.97 -27.94
CA ASP A 21 17.27 -6.18 -27.46
C ASP A 21 16.27 -7.04 -26.68
N LEU A 22 16.03 -8.28 -27.11
CA LEU A 22 15.17 -9.22 -26.39
C LEU A 22 15.76 -9.62 -25.04
N ILE A 23 17.06 -9.93 -24.98
CA ILE A 23 17.74 -10.28 -23.72
C ILE A 23 17.71 -9.11 -22.74
N ASP A 24 17.98 -7.90 -23.22
CA ASP A 24 17.96 -6.70 -22.39
C ASP A 24 16.54 -6.41 -21.89
N ALA A 25 15.52 -6.56 -22.74
CA ALA A 25 14.13 -6.42 -22.34
C ALA A 25 13.67 -7.49 -21.33
N GLU A 26 14.14 -8.73 -21.45
CA GLU A 26 13.87 -9.80 -20.47
C GLU A 26 14.53 -9.50 -19.10
N ALA A 27 15.77 -9.01 -19.11
CA ALA A 27 16.49 -8.63 -17.89
C ALA A 27 15.84 -7.40 -17.21
N ASP A 28 15.46 -6.39 -17.98
CA ASP A 28 14.76 -5.21 -17.49
C ASP A 28 13.39 -5.59 -16.89
N LEU A 29 12.69 -6.54 -17.51
CA LEU A 29 11.43 -7.07 -16.99
C LEU A 29 11.62 -7.80 -15.65
N GLU A 30 12.61 -8.70 -15.55
CA GLU A 30 12.90 -9.43 -14.31
C GLU A 30 13.29 -8.47 -13.17
N GLN A 31 14.12 -7.47 -13.47
CA GLN A 31 14.51 -6.45 -12.50
C GLN A 31 13.31 -5.61 -12.03
N ALA A 32 12.45 -5.19 -12.95
CA ALA A 32 11.23 -4.44 -12.62
C ALA A 32 10.26 -5.25 -11.75
N GLU A 33 10.12 -6.55 -12.00
CA GLU A 33 9.32 -7.46 -11.16
C GLU A 33 9.91 -7.57 -9.74
N TYR A 34 11.23 -7.74 -9.63
CA TYR A 34 11.92 -7.80 -8.33
C TYR A 34 11.75 -6.51 -7.53
N ASP A 35 11.96 -5.36 -8.15
CA ASP A 35 11.84 -4.05 -7.49
C ASP A 35 10.40 -3.78 -7.05
N SER A 36 9.40 -4.18 -7.86
CA SER A 36 7.99 -4.07 -7.51
C SER A 36 7.62 -4.93 -6.29
N ILE A 37 8.11 -6.17 -6.23
CA ILE A 37 7.88 -7.06 -5.08
C ILE A 37 8.53 -6.48 -3.81
N SER A 38 9.75 -5.96 -3.93
CA SER A 38 10.48 -5.35 -2.82
C SER A 38 9.78 -4.10 -2.28
N ASP A 39 9.33 -3.20 -3.17
CA ASP A 39 8.59 -1.98 -2.79
C ASP A 39 7.25 -2.34 -2.12
N PHE A 40 6.50 -3.30 -2.66
CA PHE A 40 5.25 -3.77 -2.08
C PHE A 40 5.44 -4.33 -0.66
N ASN A 41 6.43 -5.20 -0.46
CA ASN A 41 6.69 -5.80 0.85
C ASN A 41 7.10 -4.74 1.88
N THR A 42 8.00 -3.83 1.51
CA THR A 42 8.44 -2.73 2.37
C THR A 42 7.28 -1.82 2.75
N PHE A 43 6.43 -1.46 1.79
CA PHE A 43 5.23 -0.67 2.05
C PHE A 43 4.28 -1.41 2.99
N LYS A 44 4.00 -2.69 2.72
CA LYS A 44 3.10 -3.52 3.54
C LYS A 44 3.56 -3.61 4.99
N GLU A 45 4.84 -3.83 5.23
CA GLU A 45 5.41 -3.86 6.59
C GLU A 45 5.23 -2.51 7.31
N SER A 46 5.54 -1.40 6.63
CA SER A 46 5.36 -0.04 7.20
C SER A 46 3.90 0.23 7.59
N ILE A 47 2.95 -0.15 6.71
CA ILE A 47 1.52 0.00 6.97
C ILE A 47 1.07 -0.89 8.13
N GLN A 48 1.52 -2.14 8.19
CA GLN A 48 1.16 -3.06 9.27
C GLN A 48 1.61 -2.55 10.63
N LEU A 49 2.81 -1.95 10.73
CA LEU A 49 3.29 -1.31 11.95
C LEU A 49 2.35 -0.18 12.40
N LYS A 50 1.99 0.74 11.49
CA LYS A 50 1.06 1.84 11.79
C LYS A 50 -0.32 1.35 12.21
N LEU A 51 -0.84 0.28 11.58
CA LEU A 51 -2.14 -0.31 11.94
C LEU A 51 -2.13 -0.98 13.32
N VAL A 52 -1.00 -1.59 13.71
CA VAL A 52 -0.80 -2.13 15.06
C VAL A 52 -0.74 -1.00 16.10
N GLU A 53 -0.02 0.08 15.80
CA GLU A 53 0.03 1.27 16.67
C GLU A 53 -1.37 1.87 16.87
N ASN A 54 -2.13 2.03 15.79
CA ASN A 54 -3.53 2.48 15.85
C ASN A 54 -4.40 1.56 16.72
N GLN A 55 -4.26 0.24 16.57
CA GLN A 55 -5.01 -0.73 17.37
C GLN A 55 -4.67 -0.60 18.87
N ASN A 56 -3.39 -0.44 19.21
CA ASN A 56 -2.98 -0.26 20.61
C ASN A 56 -3.63 0.97 21.25
N VAL A 57 -3.74 2.08 20.50
CA VAL A 57 -4.42 3.29 21.00
C VAL A 57 -5.93 3.08 21.14
N ILE A 58 -6.55 2.37 20.20
CA ILE A 58 -7.97 2.00 20.26
C ILE A 58 -8.26 1.12 21.50
N ASP A 59 -7.39 0.16 21.79
CA ASP A 59 -7.55 -0.73 22.94
C ASP A 59 -7.37 0.02 24.28
N ASP A 60 -6.43 0.96 24.35
CA ASP A 60 -6.30 1.88 25.50
C ASP A 60 -7.55 2.76 25.67
N LEU A 61 -8.11 3.29 24.58
CA LEU A 61 -9.37 4.05 24.62
C LEU A 61 -10.53 3.20 25.17
N LYS A 62 -10.67 1.94 24.75
CA LYS A 62 -11.68 1.00 25.28
C LYS A 62 -11.56 0.83 26.79
N LEU A 63 -10.34 0.73 27.31
CA LEU A 63 -10.13 0.61 28.76
C LEU A 63 -10.52 1.89 29.50
N LYS A 64 -10.14 3.05 28.98
CA LYS A 64 -10.40 4.36 29.61
C LYS A 64 -11.89 4.65 29.77
N ILE A 65 -12.70 4.33 28.76
CA ILE A 65 -14.13 4.65 28.78
C ILE A 65 -14.94 3.82 29.80
N THR A 66 -14.39 2.70 30.30
CA THR A 66 -15.06 1.85 31.30
C THR A 66 -15.36 2.58 32.62
N SER A 67 -14.56 3.60 32.94
CA SER A 67 -14.74 4.43 34.15
C SER A 67 -15.80 5.53 33.99
N LYS A 68 -16.27 5.79 32.77
CA LYS A 68 -17.23 6.86 32.48
C LYS A 68 -18.66 6.50 32.86
N GLY A 69 -19.49 7.53 33.00
CA GLY A 69 -20.94 7.38 33.13
C GLY A 69 -21.56 6.73 31.89
N LYS A 70 -22.66 5.99 32.06
CA LYS A 70 -23.26 5.15 31.01
C LYS A 70 -23.47 5.88 29.67
N VAL A 71 -24.06 7.07 29.70
CA VAL A 71 -24.37 7.80 28.45
C VAL A 71 -23.11 8.20 27.69
N GLU A 72 -22.09 8.70 28.38
CA GLU A 72 -20.82 9.07 27.73
C GLU A 72 -20.10 7.84 27.19
N ARG A 73 -20.09 6.75 27.97
CA ARG A 73 -19.52 5.48 27.57
C ARG A 73 -20.20 4.95 26.30
N ASP A 74 -21.52 4.90 26.26
CA ASP A 74 -22.28 4.41 25.10
C ASP A 74 -21.94 5.22 23.82
N ILE A 75 -21.71 6.53 23.94
CA ILE A 75 -21.30 7.40 22.82
C ILE A 75 -19.87 7.06 22.37
N ASP A 76 -18.92 6.99 23.30
CA ASP A 76 -17.53 6.69 22.98
C ASP A 76 -17.36 5.27 22.41
N GLU A 77 -18.11 4.27 22.90
CA GLU A 77 -18.11 2.90 22.37
C GLU A 77 -18.48 2.87 20.89
N VAL A 78 -19.50 3.64 20.48
CA VAL A 78 -19.91 3.73 19.06
C VAL A 78 -18.79 4.31 18.21
N GLU A 79 -18.07 5.31 18.70
CA GLU A 79 -16.96 5.92 17.97
C GLU A 79 -15.75 4.97 17.89
N ILE A 80 -15.36 4.36 19.01
CA ILE A 80 -14.30 3.34 19.07
C ILE A 80 -14.56 2.20 18.08
N ASN A 81 -15.79 1.68 18.05
CA ASN A 81 -16.15 0.58 17.15
C ASN A 81 -16.01 0.98 15.67
N LYS A 82 -16.27 2.25 15.33
CA LYS A 82 -16.04 2.76 13.96
C LYS A 82 -14.56 2.85 13.64
N LEU A 83 -13.73 3.32 14.58
CA LEU A 83 -12.28 3.41 14.41
C LEU A 83 -11.66 2.01 14.24
N GLU A 84 -12.05 1.05 15.08
CA GLU A 84 -11.60 -0.34 15.01
C GLU A 84 -12.00 -1.01 13.70
N LYS A 85 -13.24 -0.79 13.26
CA LYS A 85 -13.69 -1.29 11.97
C LYS A 85 -12.84 -0.72 10.83
N ARG A 86 -12.62 0.59 10.78
CA ARG A 86 -11.77 1.23 9.75
C ARG A 86 -10.33 0.69 9.78
N ASN A 87 -9.76 0.48 10.98
CA ASN A 87 -8.43 -0.11 11.14
C ASN A 87 -8.37 -1.54 10.56
N THR A 88 -9.40 -2.34 10.83
CA THR A 88 -9.54 -3.70 10.29
C THR A 88 -9.74 -3.69 8.78
N ASP A 89 -10.57 -2.80 8.26
CA ASP A 89 -10.84 -2.66 6.82
C ASP A 89 -9.56 -2.30 6.06
N LEU A 90 -8.74 -1.37 6.59
CA LEU A 90 -7.43 -1.04 6.01
C LEU A 90 -6.45 -2.20 6.06
N ARG A 91 -6.42 -2.96 7.17
CA ARG A 91 -5.61 -4.17 7.27
C ARG A 91 -5.98 -5.19 6.19
N LEU A 92 -7.27 -5.44 5.99
CA LEU A 92 -7.76 -6.32 4.93
C LEU A 92 -7.46 -5.77 3.53
N LYS A 93 -7.54 -4.45 3.35
CA LYS A 93 -7.25 -3.78 2.06
C LYS A 93 -5.79 -3.98 1.62
N ILE A 94 -4.82 -3.92 2.54
CA ILE A 94 -3.41 -4.19 2.22
C ILE A 94 -3.08 -5.69 2.15
N GLU A 95 -3.76 -6.53 2.95
CA GLU A 95 -3.58 -7.99 2.92
C GLU A 95 -4.09 -8.60 1.60
N ASN A 96 -5.20 -8.07 1.07
CA ASN A 96 -5.85 -8.56 -0.16
C ASN A 96 -5.46 -7.76 -1.41
N TYR A 97 -4.46 -6.87 -1.33
CA TYR A 97 -4.01 -6.16 -2.52
C TYR A 97 -3.30 -7.13 -3.47
N GLU A 98 -3.84 -7.26 -4.68
CA GLU A 98 -3.21 -8.00 -5.76
C GLU A 98 -2.34 -7.04 -6.58
N GLN A 99 -1.07 -7.39 -6.76
CA GLN A 99 -0.13 -6.59 -7.55
C GLN A 99 -0.66 -6.43 -8.98
N GLY A 100 -0.65 -5.19 -9.46
CA GLY A 100 -1.08 -4.82 -10.79
C GLY A 100 -0.06 -3.89 -11.46
N PRO A 101 -0.43 -3.27 -12.60
CA PRO A 101 0.42 -2.30 -13.27
C PRO A 101 0.91 -1.20 -12.31
N GLU A 102 2.15 -0.73 -12.49
CA GLU A 102 2.80 0.27 -11.64
C GLU A 102 1.91 1.50 -11.36
N GLN A 103 1.21 2.01 -12.37
CA GLN A 103 0.28 3.14 -12.20
C GLN A 103 -0.85 2.85 -11.17
N LYS A 104 -1.38 1.61 -11.15
CA LYS A 104 -2.40 1.21 -10.16
C LYS A 104 -1.80 1.09 -8.77
N TRP A 105 -0.54 0.70 -8.68
CA TRP A 105 0.20 0.61 -7.43
C TRP A 105 0.45 1.99 -6.82
N GLU A 106 0.92 2.95 -7.61
CA GLU A 106 1.14 4.32 -7.15
C GLU A 106 -0.16 5.00 -6.67
N LEU A 107 -1.25 4.84 -7.42
CA LEU A 107 -2.56 5.36 -7.00
C LEU A 107 -3.05 4.69 -5.70
N PHE A 108 -2.89 3.37 -5.60
CA PHE A 108 -3.22 2.65 -4.39
C PHE A 108 -2.43 3.16 -3.18
N LYS A 109 -1.10 3.36 -3.31
CA LYS A 109 -0.27 3.91 -2.23
C LYS A 109 -0.76 5.27 -1.76
N VAL A 110 -1.08 6.17 -2.68
CA VAL A 110 -1.59 7.52 -2.34
C VAL A 110 -2.92 7.43 -1.60
N ASP A 111 -3.89 6.71 -2.14
CA ASP A 111 -5.22 6.58 -1.54
C ASP A 111 -5.16 5.89 -0.17
N PHE A 112 -4.36 4.83 -0.06
CA PHE A 112 -4.18 4.08 1.19
C PHE A 112 -3.56 4.96 2.27
N ASN A 113 -2.48 5.69 1.96
CA ASN A 113 -1.84 6.59 2.91
C ASN A 113 -2.80 7.68 3.38
N ASN A 114 -3.57 8.29 2.46
CA ASN A 114 -4.57 9.28 2.83
C ASN A 114 -5.63 8.70 3.79
N GLU A 115 -6.15 7.50 3.52
CA GLU A 115 -7.12 6.85 4.41
C GLU A 115 -6.53 6.53 5.78
N LEU A 116 -5.27 6.05 5.82
CA LEU A 116 -4.56 5.72 7.05
C LEU A 116 -4.26 6.96 7.89
N ASP A 117 -3.81 8.05 7.28
CA ASP A 117 -3.52 9.31 7.96
C ASP A 117 -4.81 9.91 8.54
N ASN A 118 -5.91 9.90 7.77
CA ASN A 118 -7.22 10.32 8.26
C ASN A 118 -7.72 9.45 9.43
N LEU A 119 -7.46 8.14 9.40
CA LEU A 119 -7.77 7.25 10.52
C LEU A 119 -6.92 7.60 11.75
N GLY A 120 -5.61 7.77 11.59
CA GLY A 120 -4.70 8.15 12.67
C GLY A 120 -5.10 9.46 13.33
N GLN A 121 -5.48 10.47 12.54
CA GLN A 121 -5.99 11.74 13.07
C GLN A 121 -7.29 11.54 13.87
N SER A 122 -8.23 10.74 13.35
CA SER A 122 -9.50 10.45 14.04
C SER A 122 -9.26 9.77 15.41
N ILE A 123 -8.31 8.83 15.47
CA ILE A 123 -7.90 8.14 16.70
C ILE A 123 -7.27 9.13 17.67
N SER A 124 -6.35 9.96 17.19
CA SER A 124 -5.66 10.99 18.01
C SER A 124 -6.65 11.98 18.61
N ASP A 125 -7.58 12.50 17.79
CA ASP A 125 -8.60 13.44 18.25
C ASP A 125 -9.47 12.83 19.35
N MET A 126 -9.85 11.56 19.21
CA MET A 126 -10.61 10.85 20.24
C MET A 126 -9.79 10.65 21.51
N ALA A 127 -8.52 10.24 21.39
CA ALA A 127 -7.61 10.07 22.52
C ALA A 127 -7.45 11.38 23.31
N ASP A 128 -7.29 12.50 22.61
CA ASP A 128 -7.12 13.81 23.25
C ASP A 128 -8.40 14.33 23.92
N ARG A 129 -9.58 14.06 23.34
CA ARG A 129 -10.86 14.32 24.02
C ARG A 129 -11.01 13.49 25.29
N ASN A 130 -10.51 12.25 25.28
CA ASN A 130 -10.55 11.35 26.43
C ASN A 130 -9.52 11.68 27.53
N LYS A 131 -8.44 12.42 27.21
CA LYS A 131 -7.47 12.92 28.21
C LYS A 131 -7.92 14.20 28.92
N LYS A 132 -8.74 15.02 28.25
CA LYS A 132 -9.18 16.35 28.74
C LYS A 132 -10.40 16.28 29.66
N LYS A 133 -11.03 15.12 29.80
CA LYS A 133 -12.20 14.87 30.67
C LYS A 133 -11.74 14.18 31.95
#